data_AF-A0AAJ0FL28-F1
#
_entry.id   AF-A0AAJ0FL28-F1
#
_cell.length_a   1.000
_cell.length_b   1.000
_cell.length_c   1.000
_cell.angle_alpha   90.00
_cell.angle_beta   90.00
_cell.angle_gamma   90.00
#
_symmetry.space_group_name_H-M   'P 1'
#
loop_
_entity.id
_entity.type
_entity.pdbx_description
1 polymer ?
#
loop_
_entity_poly.entity_id
_entity_poly.type
_entity_poly.pdbx_seq_one_letter_code
_entity_poly.pdbx_strand_id
1 'polypeptide(L)'
;MCYHRRLLYGACNHSAWLAKAQSCETEKAFEAGSNAVGCSWMFAHPLTTTRVDRLCPKCVRMRAWSDAMIGKIRTLLRTLQEDVARRLGASDGRGDETDGEASKLDSRDLSGMAAELASWIATPDTTELPPLAPSARDEETPGRIVVSQFHSV
;
A
#
# COMPACT_ATOMS: atom_id res chain seq x y z
N MET A 1 22.07 13.14 21.69
CA MET A 1 21.26 12.29 20.77
C MET A 1 20.93 13.10 19.53
N CYS A 2 20.84 12.46 18.35
CA CYS A 2 20.49 13.16 17.11
C CYS A 2 18.98 13.41 17.07
N TYR A 3 18.59 14.64 16.70
CA TYR A 3 17.19 14.97 16.47
C TYR A 3 16.87 14.84 15.00
N HIS A 4 15.82 14.08 14.69
CA HIS A 4 15.32 13.87 13.35
C HIS A 4 13.90 14.43 13.23
N ARG A 5 13.59 14.94 12.04
CA ARG A 5 12.21 15.26 11.69
C ARG A 5 11.43 13.95 11.56
N ARG A 6 10.20 13.92 12.07
CA ARG A 6 9.32 12.74 12.02
C ARG A 6 8.08 13.07 11.21
N LEU A 7 7.72 12.21 10.27
CA LEU A 7 6.47 12.28 9.53
C LEU A 7 5.47 11.30 10.13
N LEU A 8 4.27 11.77 10.45
CA LEU A 8 3.14 10.94 10.89
C LEU A 8 2.04 10.94 9.83
N TYR A 9 1.64 9.75 9.40
CA TYR A 9 0.54 9.56 8.47
C TYR A 9 -0.77 9.50 9.23
N GLY A 10 -1.56 10.57 9.20
CA GLY A 10 -2.78 10.73 10.00
C GLY A 10 -3.86 9.69 9.72
N ALA A 11 -3.92 9.15 8.51
CA ALA A 11 -4.93 8.16 8.12
C ALA A 11 -4.61 6.73 8.58
N CYS A 12 -3.35 6.40 8.90
CA CYS A 12 -2.95 5.05 9.33
C CYS A 12 -2.02 5.01 10.55
N ASN A 13 -1.74 6.17 11.16
CA ASN A 13 -0.85 6.36 12.32
C ASN A 13 0.56 5.76 12.20
N HIS A 14 1.01 5.44 10.98
CA HIS A 14 2.38 5.04 10.73
C HIS A 14 3.31 6.25 10.75
N SER A 15 4.59 6.01 11.03
CA SER A 15 5.60 7.05 11.04
C SER A 15 6.77 6.75 10.12
N ALA A 16 7.37 7.79 9.56
CA ALA A 16 8.64 7.71 8.85
C ALA A 16 9.62 8.75 9.40
N TRP A 17 10.90 8.41 9.36
CA TRP A 17 11.97 9.35 9.67
C TRP A 17 12.28 10.20 8.43
N LEU A 18 12.43 11.50 8.64
CA LEU A 18 12.86 12.44 7.62
C LEU A 18 14.30 12.88 7.90
N ALA A 19 14.74 13.94 7.22
CA ALA A 19 16.07 14.52 7.39
C ALA A 19 16.42 14.79 8.86
N LYS A 20 17.71 14.65 9.16
CA LYS A 20 18.31 15.00 10.44
C LYS A 20 18.10 16.50 10.66
N ALA A 21 17.48 16.87 11.77
CA ALA A 21 17.25 18.27 12.15
C ALA A 21 18.47 18.84 12.89
N GLN A 22 19.08 18.04 13.76
CA GLN A 22 20.24 18.43 14.56
C GLN A 22 21.11 17.21 14.88
N SER A 23 22.39 17.29 14.50
CA SER A 23 23.42 16.30 14.87
C SER A 23 23.85 16.46 16.32
N CYS A 24 24.01 15.35 17.04
CA CYS A 24 24.70 15.37 18.34
C CYS A 24 26.21 15.50 18.16
N GLU A 25 26.93 15.71 19.26
CA GLU A 25 28.39 15.85 19.25
C GLU A 25 29.09 14.59 18.72
N THR A 26 28.62 13.38 19.09
CA THR A 26 29.15 12.12 18.55
C THR A 26 29.06 12.06 17.03
N GLU A 27 27.91 12.46 16.48
CA GLU A 27 27.68 12.47 15.04
C GLU A 27 28.52 13.54 14.33
N LYS A 28 28.66 14.71 14.93
CA LYS A 28 29.55 15.78 14.42
C LYS A 28 31.02 15.34 14.41
N ALA A 29 31.47 14.67 15.46
CA ALA A 29 32.83 14.16 15.55
C ALA A 29 33.10 13.04 14.54
N PHE A 30 32.09 12.21 14.23
CA PHE A 30 32.15 11.25 13.14
C PHE A 30 32.22 11.94 11.77
N GLU A 31 31.34 12.92 11.50
CA GLU A 31 31.34 13.72 10.27
C GLU A 31 32.67 14.49 10.07
N ALA A 32 33.31 14.91 11.17
CA ALA A 32 34.64 15.54 11.17
C ALA A 32 35.82 14.55 11.07
N GLY A 33 35.56 13.24 11.00
CA GLY A 33 36.60 12.20 10.94
C GLY A 33 37.37 11.97 12.24
N SER A 34 36.95 12.60 13.35
CA SER A 34 37.57 12.44 14.67
C SER A 34 37.15 11.14 15.36
N ASN A 35 36.00 10.59 14.99
CA ASN A 35 35.50 9.30 15.46
C ASN A 35 35.26 8.35 14.29
N ALA A 36 35.51 7.04 14.49
CA ALA A 36 35.26 6.01 13.48
C ALA A 36 33.79 5.56 13.38
N VAL A 37 32.97 5.86 14.41
CA VAL A 37 31.56 5.40 14.50
C VAL A 37 30.64 6.58 14.78
N GLY A 38 29.58 6.70 13.98
CA GLY A 38 28.52 7.69 14.13
C GLY A 38 27.47 7.32 15.19
N CYS A 39 26.54 8.24 15.45
CA CYS A 39 25.44 8.04 16.38
C CYS A 39 24.30 7.24 15.72
N SER A 40 24.01 6.04 16.22
CA SER A 40 22.89 5.20 15.74
C SER A 40 21.53 5.57 16.33
N TRP A 41 21.50 6.46 17.33
CA TRP A 41 20.30 6.78 18.09
C TRP A 41 19.53 7.94 17.47
N MET A 42 18.32 7.66 16.98
CA MET A 42 17.42 8.65 16.38
C MET A 42 16.31 9.01 17.37
N PHE A 43 16.13 10.30 17.65
CA PHE A 43 15.03 10.81 18.45
C PHE A 43 14.21 11.85 17.67
N ALA A 44 12.89 11.85 17.83
CA ALA A 44 12.01 12.87 17.26
C ALA A 44 11.69 13.92 18.31
N HIS A 45 11.98 15.20 18.03
CA HIS A 45 11.43 16.26 18.87
C HIS A 45 9.93 16.43 18.57
N PRO A 46 9.05 16.62 19.56
CA PRO A 46 7.61 16.80 19.33
C PRO A 46 7.30 17.94 18.34
N LEU A 47 8.02 19.07 18.45
CA LEU A 47 7.87 20.21 17.55
C LEU A 47 8.39 19.97 16.12
N THR A 48 9.21 18.93 15.88
CA THR A 48 9.72 18.58 14.55
C THR A 48 8.93 17.43 13.93
N THR A 49 7.73 17.17 14.45
CA THR A 49 6.84 16.14 13.94
C THR A 49 5.80 16.77 13.02
N THR A 50 5.81 16.37 11.75
CA THR A 50 4.82 16.82 10.76
C THR A 50 3.77 15.74 10.59
N ARG A 51 2.49 16.12 10.63
CA ARG A 51 1.37 15.21 10.35
C ARG A 51 0.84 15.48 8.95
N VAL A 52 0.57 14.41 8.21
CA VAL A 52 -0.05 14.47 6.87
C VAL A 52 -1.27 13.57 6.83
N ASP A 53 -2.41 14.09 6.39
CA ASP A 53 -3.68 13.35 6.33
C ASP A 53 -3.78 12.50 5.06
N ARG A 54 -2.84 11.56 4.94
CA ARG A 54 -2.78 10.56 3.86
C ARG A 54 -2.32 9.21 4.42
N LEU A 55 -2.59 8.15 3.66
CA LEU A 55 -2.04 6.82 3.96
C LEU A 55 -0.54 6.79 3.66
N CYS A 56 0.21 5.98 4.42
CA CYS A 56 1.61 5.74 4.10
C CYS A 56 1.72 4.86 2.84
N PRO A 57 2.85 4.91 2.10
CA PRO A 57 3.03 4.10 0.87
C PRO A 57 2.80 2.60 1.08
N LYS A 58 3.16 2.06 2.25
CA LYS A 58 2.89 0.67 2.63
C LYS A 58 1.38 0.40 2.71
N CYS A 59 0.62 1.28 3.38
CA CYS A 59 -0.83 1.15 3.51
C CYS A 59 -1.56 1.36 2.18
N VAL A 60 -1.08 2.24 1.31
CA VAL A 60 -1.64 2.42 -0.04
C VAL A 60 -1.53 1.11 -0.82
N ARG A 61 -0.34 0.49 -0.82
CA ARG A 61 -0.12 -0.80 -1.50
C ARG A 61 -0.98 -1.91 -0.91
N MET A 62 -1.03 -2.02 0.42
CA MET A 62 -1.84 -3.02 1.10
C MET A 62 -3.34 -2.85 0.82
N ARG A 63 -3.83 -1.61 0.77
CA ARG A 63 -5.22 -1.33 0.41
C ARG A 63 -5.53 -1.75 -1.02
N ALA A 64 -4.69 -1.39 -1.97
CA ALA A 64 -4.87 -1.79 -3.37
C ALA A 64 -4.89 -3.33 -3.53
N TRP A 65 -3.99 -4.03 -2.81
CA TRP A 65 -3.99 -5.48 -2.78
C TRP A 65 -5.29 -6.05 -2.20
N SER A 66 -5.75 -5.54 -1.05
CA SER A 66 -7.01 -5.98 -0.44
C SER A 66 -8.22 -5.71 -1.33
N ASP A 67 -8.27 -4.55 -1.99
CA ASP A 67 -9.37 -4.19 -2.90
C ASP A 67 -9.41 -5.13 -4.11
N ALA A 68 -8.25 -5.47 -4.68
CA ALA A 68 -8.15 -6.47 -5.76
C ALA A 68 -8.58 -7.86 -5.30
N MET A 69 -8.18 -8.27 -4.09
CA MET A 69 -8.54 -9.56 -3.50
C MET A 69 -10.05 -9.66 -3.26
N ILE A 70 -10.67 -8.61 -2.72
CA ILE A 70 -12.12 -8.54 -2.54
C ILE A 70 -12.83 -8.63 -3.90
N GLY A 71 -12.29 -7.99 -4.94
CA GLY A 71 -12.79 -8.12 -6.31
C GLY A 71 -12.84 -9.59 -6.77
N LYS A 72 -11.75 -10.34 -6.60
CA LYS A 72 -11.66 -11.76 -6.93
C LYS A 72 -12.63 -12.62 -6.11
N ILE A 73 -12.78 -12.35 -4.81
CA ILE A 73 -13.72 -13.07 -3.94
C ILE A 73 -15.16 -12.87 -4.42
N ARG A 74 -15.53 -11.63 -4.80
CA ARG A 74 -16.89 -11.34 -5.32
C ARG A 74 -17.17 -12.05 -6.64
N THR A 75 -16.18 -12.17 -7.53
CA THR A 75 -16.36 -12.93 -8.78
C THR A 75 -16.55 -14.42 -8.50
N LEU A 76 -15.75 -14.99 -7.61
CA LEU A 76 -15.88 -16.40 -7.21
C LEU A 76 -17.24 -16.70 -6.57
N LEU A 77 -17.70 -15.85 -5.66
CA LEU A 77 -19.02 -16.01 -5.04
C LEU A 77 -20.14 -15.99 -6.07
N ARG A 78 -20.03 -15.14 -7.10
CA ARG A 78 -21.02 -15.07 -8.18
C ARG A 78 -21.03 -16.33 -9.02
N THR A 79 -19.86 -16.83 -9.43
CA THR A 79 -19.74 -18.08 -10.18
C THR A 79 -20.32 -19.26 -9.39
N LEU A 80 -20.01 -19.35 -8.09
CA LEU A 80 -20.57 -20.38 -7.23
C LEU A 80 -22.09 -20.28 -7.09
N GLN A 81 -22.63 -19.05 -6.96
CA GLN A 81 -24.08 -18.84 -6.93
C GLN A 81 -24.75 -19.26 -8.23
N GLU A 82 -24.17 -18.93 -9.39
CA GLU A 82 -24.66 -19.35 -10.71
C GLU A 82 -24.62 -20.87 -10.88
N ASP A 83 -23.56 -21.53 -10.41
CA ASP A 83 -23.42 -22.99 -10.48
C ASP A 83 -24.43 -23.71 -9.58
N VAL A 84 -24.65 -23.20 -8.36
CA VAL A 84 -25.66 -23.73 -7.45
C VAL A 84 -27.06 -23.54 -8.04
N ALA A 85 -27.37 -22.34 -8.56
CA ALA A 85 -28.65 -22.07 -9.21
C ALA A 85 -28.89 -22.98 -10.42
N ARG A 86 -27.86 -23.22 -11.24
CA ARG A 86 -27.93 -24.12 -12.39
C ARG A 86 -28.22 -25.57 -11.96
N ARG A 87 -27.54 -26.06 -10.93
CA ARG A 87 -27.71 -27.44 -10.43
C ARG A 87 -29.08 -27.63 -9.78
N LEU A 88 -29.57 -26.65 -9.02
CA LEU A 88 -30.90 -26.70 -8.40
C LEU A 88 -32.02 -26.51 -9.43
N GLY A 89 -31.84 -25.65 -10.43
CA GLY A 89 -32.79 -25.46 -11.53
C GLY A 89 -32.85 -26.67 -12.47
N ALA A 90 -31.74 -27.37 -12.68
CA ALA A 90 -31.71 -28.62 -13.44
C ALA A 90 -32.42 -29.79 -12.72
N SER A 91 -32.56 -29.74 -11.39
CA SER A 91 -33.26 -30.78 -10.63
C SER A 91 -34.79 -30.63 -10.59
N ASP A 92 -35.34 -29.47 -10.97
CA ASP A 92 -36.80 -29.22 -10.99
C ASP A 92 -37.43 -29.44 -12.40
N GLY A 93 -36.61 -29.74 -13.42
CA GLY A 93 -37.04 -30.06 -14.78
C GLY A 93 -37.18 -31.56 -15.00
N ARG A 94 -38.42 -32.06 -14.99
CA ARG A 94 -38.82 -33.44 -15.26
C ARG A 94 -38.31 -33.93 -16.64
N GLY A 95 -37.52 -35.01 -16.62
CA GLY A 95 -37.15 -35.96 -17.68
C GLY A 95 -37.33 -35.57 -19.16
N ASP A 96 -36.20 -35.49 -19.87
CA ASP A 96 -36.12 -35.87 -21.29
C ASP A 96 -34.69 -36.36 -21.58
N GLU A 97 -34.58 -37.60 -22.06
CA GLU A 97 -33.34 -38.21 -22.51
C GLU A 97 -32.97 -37.60 -23.86
N THR A 98 -32.13 -36.56 -23.89
CA THR A 98 -31.32 -36.30 -25.08
C THR A 98 -29.92 -35.84 -24.70
N ASP A 99 -28.96 -36.48 -25.38
CA ASP A 99 -27.53 -36.27 -25.31
C ASP A 99 -27.15 -34.79 -25.33
N GLY A 100 -26.49 -34.35 -24.26
CA GLY A 100 -26.06 -32.96 -24.12
C GLY A 100 -24.82 -32.89 -23.25
N GLU A 101 -23.68 -33.12 -23.89
CA GLU A 101 -22.32 -32.73 -23.50
C GLU A 101 -22.27 -31.90 -22.21
N ALA A 102 -22.18 -32.62 -21.09
CA ALA A 102 -22.01 -32.01 -19.77
C ALA A 102 -20.77 -31.12 -19.86
N SER A 103 -21.00 -29.80 -19.83
CA SER A 103 -19.95 -28.79 -19.77
C SER A 103 -19.08 -29.12 -18.57
N LYS A 104 -17.98 -29.80 -18.84
CA LYS A 104 -16.94 -30.20 -17.93
C LYS A 104 -16.20 -28.94 -17.52
N LEU A 105 -16.82 -28.14 -16.67
CA LEU A 105 -16.10 -27.22 -15.81
C LEU A 105 -15.36 -28.11 -14.82
N ASP A 106 -14.13 -28.44 -15.22
CA ASP A 106 -13.23 -29.34 -14.52
C ASP A 106 -13.09 -28.86 -13.08
N SER A 107 -13.33 -29.76 -12.11
CA SER A 107 -13.08 -29.53 -10.68
C SER A 107 -11.64 -29.09 -10.38
N ARG A 108 -10.74 -29.24 -11.35
CA ARG A 108 -9.37 -28.73 -11.35
C ARG A 108 -9.28 -27.21 -11.40
N ASP A 109 -10.23 -26.50 -12.04
CA ASP A 109 -10.20 -25.04 -12.12
C ASP A 109 -10.46 -24.38 -10.75
N LEU A 110 -11.42 -24.90 -9.98
CA LEU A 110 -11.71 -24.38 -8.64
C LEU A 110 -10.57 -24.66 -7.64
N SER A 111 -9.92 -25.82 -7.75
CA SER A 111 -8.73 -26.18 -6.98
C SER A 111 -7.54 -25.27 -7.32
N GLY A 112 -7.31 -25.02 -8.62
CA GLY A 112 -6.27 -24.11 -9.10
C GLY A 112 -6.47 -22.67 -8.61
N MET A 113 -7.70 -22.16 -8.69
CA MET A 113 -8.03 -20.82 -8.18
C MET A 113 -7.93 -20.72 -6.66
N ALA A 114 -8.30 -21.78 -5.92
CA ALA A 114 -8.15 -21.82 -4.46
C ALA A 114 -6.68 -21.87 -4.04
N ALA A 115 -5.83 -22.61 -4.76
CA ALA A 115 -4.39 -22.63 -4.55
C ALA A 115 -3.74 -21.27 -4.90
N GLU A 116 -4.20 -20.61 -5.97
CA GLU A 116 -3.77 -19.25 -6.31
C GLU A 116 -4.17 -18.27 -5.20
N LEU A 117 -5.42 -18.30 -4.72
CA LEU A 117 -5.85 -17.48 -3.58
C LEU A 117 -5.01 -17.75 -2.31
N ALA A 118 -4.74 -19.01 -2.00
CA ALA A 118 -3.94 -19.39 -0.84
C ALA A 118 -2.49 -18.88 -0.95
N SER A 119 -1.91 -18.92 -2.14
CA SER A 119 -0.57 -18.37 -2.39
C SER A 119 -0.52 -16.84 -2.25
N TRP A 120 -1.62 -16.14 -2.54
CA TRP A 120 -1.71 -14.69 -2.34
C TRP A 120 -1.94 -14.32 -0.88
N ILE A 121 -2.65 -15.16 -0.13
CA ILE A 121 -2.89 -14.99 1.32
C ILE A 121 -1.61 -15.31 2.12
N ALA A 122 -0.73 -16.16 1.58
CA ALA A 122 0.59 -16.48 2.15
C ALA A 122 1.57 -15.31 1.98
N THR A 123 1.34 -14.28 2.79
CA THR A 123 2.21 -13.15 3.14
C THR A 123 2.50 -12.13 2.02
N PRO A 124 2.17 -10.84 2.24
CA PRO A 124 2.85 -9.77 1.50
C PRO A 124 4.28 -9.69 2.05
N ASP A 125 5.21 -10.40 1.40
CA ASP A 125 6.63 -10.14 1.64
C ASP A 125 6.93 -8.72 1.15
N THR A 126 7.12 -7.82 2.11
CA THR A 126 7.27 -6.38 1.84
C THR A 126 8.62 -6.01 1.24
N THR A 127 9.50 -6.98 1.01
CA THR A 127 10.89 -6.77 0.55
C THR A 127 11.04 -6.76 -0.98
N GLU A 128 10.14 -7.39 -1.74
CA GLU A 128 10.26 -7.52 -3.21
C GLU A 128 9.16 -6.78 -3.98
N LEU A 129 8.80 -5.56 -3.56
CA LEU A 129 7.90 -4.73 -4.36
C LEU A 129 8.71 -3.73 -5.19
N PRO A 130 8.51 -3.69 -6.53
CA PRO A 130 9.28 -2.82 -7.41
C PRO A 130 9.14 -1.35 -6.98
N PRO A 131 10.19 -0.54 -7.15
CA PRO A 131 10.13 0.88 -6.81
C PRO A 131 9.01 1.53 -7.59
N LEU A 132 8.18 2.31 -6.88
CA LEU A 132 7.24 3.21 -7.53
C LEU A 132 8.05 4.12 -8.46
N ALA A 133 7.75 4.06 -9.75
CA ALA A 133 8.29 5.01 -10.72
C ALA A 133 8.07 6.44 -10.18
N PRO A 134 9.08 7.32 -10.26
CA PRO A 134 8.91 8.70 -9.84
C PRO A 134 7.73 9.29 -10.65
N SER A 135 6.74 9.80 -9.93
CA SER A 135 5.65 10.55 -10.53
C SER A 135 6.28 11.75 -11.24
N ALA A 136 6.37 11.68 -12.56
CA ALA A 136 6.67 12.83 -13.39
C ALA A 136 5.56 13.86 -13.17
N ARG A 137 5.85 14.89 -12.38
CA ARG A 137 5.31 16.27 -12.43
C ARG A 137 5.57 16.96 -11.09
N ASP A 138 6.73 17.57 -11.00
CA ASP A 138 6.89 18.87 -10.36
C ASP A 138 7.77 19.67 -11.32
N GLU A 139 7.17 20.13 -12.42
CA GLU A 139 7.79 21.17 -13.23
C GLU A 139 7.80 22.46 -12.41
N GLU A 140 9.00 22.95 -12.13
CA GLU A 140 9.27 24.28 -11.60
C GLU A 140 8.43 25.33 -12.33
N THR A 141 7.61 26.06 -11.57
CA THR A 141 7.13 27.37 -11.99
C THR A 141 7.87 28.42 -11.16
N PRO A 142 8.81 29.19 -11.74
CA PRO A 142 9.38 30.33 -11.04
C PRO A 142 8.49 31.56 -11.25
N GLY A 143 8.09 32.19 -10.13
CA GLY A 143 7.68 33.59 -10.13
C GLY A 143 6.25 33.86 -9.67
N ARG A 144 6.11 34.47 -8.48
CA ARG A 144 5.80 35.89 -8.31
C ARG A 144 5.49 36.15 -6.83
N ILE A 145 6.50 36.56 -6.07
CA ILE A 145 6.30 37.14 -4.74
C ILE A 145 5.70 38.53 -4.97
N VAL A 146 4.43 38.71 -4.66
CA VAL A 146 3.80 40.03 -4.59
C VAL A 146 4.08 40.58 -3.20
N VAL A 147 5.08 41.45 -3.10
CA VAL A 147 5.31 42.27 -1.90
C VAL A 147 4.23 43.35 -1.89
N SER A 148 3.21 43.18 -1.04
CA SER A 148 2.23 44.22 -0.78
C SER A 148 2.86 45.28 0.12
N GLN A 149 3.21 46.44 -0.47
CA GLN A 149 3.57 47.65 0.26
C GLN A 149 2.35 48.14 1.06
N PHE A 150 2.44 48.11 2.38
CA PHE A 150 1.58 48.91 3.26
C PHE A 150 1.97 50.38 3.11
N HIS A 151 1.07 51.20 2.59
CA HIS A 151 1.14 52.65 2.70
C HIS A 151 0.55 53.08 4.05
N SER A 152 1.34 53.84 4.79
CA SER A 152 0.92 54.63 5.95
C SER A 152 0.01 55.78 5.48
N VAL A 153 -1.09 55.99 6.20
CA VAL A 153 -1.69 57.31 6.45
C VAL A 153 -2.13 57.32 7.90
#